data_AF-A0AA43KEF7-F1
#
_entry.id   AF-A0AA43KEF7-F1
#
_cell.length_a   1.000
_cell.length_b   1.000
_cell.length_c   1.000
_cell.angle_alpha   90.00
_cell.angle_beta   90.00
_cell.angle_gamma   90.00
#
_symmetry.space_group_name_H-M   'P 1'
#
loop_
_entity.id
_entity.type
_entity.pdbx_description
1 polymer ?
#
loop_
_entity_poly.entity_id
_entity_poly.type
_entity_poly.pdbx_seq_one_letter_code
_entity_poly.pdbx_strand_id
1 'polypeptide(L)'
;MSVGVNSPVLWMGWHLQTPLFTCKVWNQQRTRQVPEVIIENMHKSLQEFPPVAAEGFAAVKAVDVTGQKFSFQQIFRQIQQLSRSLINRTNRSSHITVHAYSKLLRTCVASLMRSGTSVEC
;
A
#
# COMPACT_ATOMS: atom_id res chain seq x y z
N MET A 1 -14.84 -3.73 -30.14
CA MET A 1 -15.51 -4.21 -28.90
C MET A 1 -14.77 -3.61 -27.71
N SER A 2 -15.21 -2.46 -27.22
CA SER A 2 -14.66 -1.81 -26.03
C SER A 2 -15.38 -2.38 -24.80
N VAL A 3 -14.73 -3.29 -24.08
CA VAL A 3 -15.21 -3.72 -22.76
C VAL A 3 -14.97 -2.56 -21.81
N GLY A 4 -16.01 -1.78 -21.54
CA GLY A 4 -16.01 -0.75 -20.51
C GLY A 4 -15.89 -1.40 -19.14
N VAL A 5 -14.67 -1.61 -18.66
CA VAL A 5 -14.42 -2.02 -17.28
C VAL A 5 -14.55 -0.78 -16.40
N ASN A 6 -15.76 -0.43 -16.00
CA ASN A 6 -16.05 0.54 -14.93
C ASN A 6 -15.80 -0.06 -13.53
N SER A 7 -14.81 -0.95 -13.40
CA SER A 7 -14.37 -1.43 -12.08
C SER A 7 -13.28 -0.50 -11.58
N PRO A 8 -13.37 0.01 -10.33
CA PRO A 8 -12.29 0.82 -9.77
C PRO A 8 -11.00 0.00 -9.79
N VAL A 9 -9.92 0.58 -10.32
CA VAL A 9 -8.59 -0.05 -10.30
C VAL A 9 -8.15 -0.20 -8.84
N LEU A 10 -7.85 -1.43 -8.44
CA LEU A 10 -7.43 -1.76 -7.08
C LEU A 10 -5.92 -2.00 -7.05
N TRP A 11 -5.22 -1.22 -6.24
CA TRP A 11 -3.77 -1.34 -6.06
C TRP A 11 -3.46 -2.16 -4.81
N MET A 12 -2.53 -3.11 -4.90
CA MET A 12 -2.00 -3.84 -3.74
C MET A 12 -0.56 -3.41 -3.50
N GLY A 13 -0.25 -3.03 -2.27
CA GLY A 13 1.10 -2.67 -1.85
C GLY A 13 1.87 -3.89 -1.32
N TRP A 14 3.09 -4.10 -1.83
CA TRP A 14 3.99 -5.13 -1.33
C TRP A 14 5.12 -4.48 -0.54
N HIS A 15 5.12 -4.65 0.77
CA HIS A 15 6.14 -4.11 1.64
C HIS A 15 7.24 -5.14 1.86
N LEU A 16 8.36 -4.97 1.18
CA LEU A 16 9.51 -5.86 1.30
C LEU A 16 10.27 -5.52 2.58
N GLN A 17 10.23 -6.44 3.55
CA GLN A 17 10.95 -6.30 4.81
C GLN A 17 12.32 -6.96 4.65
N THR A 18 13.37 -6.16 4.82
CA THR A 18 14.76 -6.59 4.72
C THR A 18 15.55 -6.03 5.89
N PRO A 19 16.40 -6.84 6.57
CA PRO A 19 17.28 -6.36 7.62
C PRO A 19 18.25 -5.29 7.12
N LEU A 20 18.54 -4.30 7.96
CA LEU A 20 19.43 -3.18 7.63
C LEU A 20 20.83 -3.65 7.17
N PHE A 21 21.37 -4.69 7.82
CA PHE A 21 22.65 -5.27 7.45
C PHE A 21 22.67 -5.76 5.99
N THR A 22 21.62 -6.47 5.58
CA THR A 22 21.49 -6.97 4.20
C THR A 22 21.40 -5.83 3.20
N CYS A 23 20.66 -4.76 3.53
CA CYS A 23 20.58 -3.56 2.68
C CYS A 23 21.96 -2.93 2.44
N LYS A 24 22.80 -2.86 3.48
CA LYS A 24 24.17 -2.31 3.39
C LYS A 24 25.07 -3.17 2.51
N VAL A 25 25.05 -4.50 2.70
CA VAL A 25 25.81 -5.45 1.88
C VAL A 25 25.40 -5.36 0.40
N TRP A 26 24.09 -5.32 0.11
CA TRP A 26 23.60 -5.20 -1.26
C TRP A 26 23.94 -3.86 -1.90
N ASN A 27 23.96 -2.78 -1.12
CA ASN A 27 24.33 -1.45 -1.62
C ASN A 27 25.80 -1.40 -2.07
N GLN A 28 26.71 -2.12 -1.39
CA GLN A 28 28.12 -2.21 -1.80
C GLN A 28 28.31 -2.91 -3.15
N GLN A 29 27.41 -3.83 -3.51
CA GLN A 29 27.44 -4.57 -4.77
C GLN A 29 26.84 -3.80 -5.94
N ARG A 30 26.21 -2.63 -5.71
CA ARG A 30 25.59 -1.82 -6.75
C ARG A 30 26.59 -0.86 -7.39
N THR A 31 26.45 -0.65 -8.70
CA THR A 31 27.23 0.32 -9.47
C THR A 31 27.08 1.76 -8.95
N ARG A 32 25.87 2.11 -8.49
CA ARG A 32 25.59 3.39 -7.79
C ARG A 32 25.37 3.11 -6.31
N GLN A 33 26.32 3.53 -5.49
CA GLN A 33 26.24 3.39 -4.04
C GLN A 33 25.46 4.56 -3.43
N VAL A 34 24.58 4.24 -2.48
CA VAL A 34 23.88 5.21 -1.64
C VAL A 34 24.67 5.37 -0.33
N PRO A 35 24.89 6.59 0.19
CA PRO A 35 25.55 6.78 1.47
C PRO A 35 24.82 6.05 2.60
N GLU A 36 25.59 5.46 3.52
CA GLU A 36 25.05 4.58 4.55
C GLU A 36 24.07 5.29 5.51
N VAL A 37 24.37 6.56 5.83
CA VAL A 37 23.47 7.42 6.62
C VAL A 37 22.07 7.56 6.02
N ILE A 38 21.95 7.56 4.69
CA ILE A 38 20.66 7.66 4.00
C ILE A 38 19.89 6.34 4.15
N ILE A 39 20.59 5.20 4.06
CA ILE A 39 19.98 3.87 4.24
C ILE A 39 19.45 3.72 5.67
N GLU A 40 20.21 4.15 6.67
CA GLU A 40 19.80 4.12 8.08
C GLU A 40 18.62 5.04 8.36
N ASN A 41 18.65 6.28 7.86
CA ASN A 41 17.55 7.22 8.03
C ASN A 41 16.28 6.74 7.35
N MET A 42 16.38 6.18 6.13
CA MET A 42 15.24 5.58 5.45
C MET A 42 14.70 4.37 6.21
N HIS A 43 15.57 3.52 6.74
CA HIS A 43 15.15 2.38 7.55
C HIS A 43 14.38 2.83 8.80
N LYS A 44 14.86 3.86 9.51
CA LYS A 44 14.15 4.45 10.66
C LYS A 44 12.79 5.02 10.26
N SER A 45 12.74 5.79 9.16
CA SER A 45 11.49 6.35 8.64
C SER A 45 10.45 5.27 8.33
N LEU A 46 10.86 4.14 7.76
CA LEU A 46 9.97 3.00 7.50
C LEU A 46 9.48 2.29 8.78
N GLN A 47 10.21 2.38 9.89
CA GLN A 47 9.73 1.87 11.18
C GLN A 47 8.69 2.80 11.80
N GLU A 48 8.86 4.11 11.65
CA GLU A 48 7.95 5.13 12.18
C GLU A 48 6.67 5.24 11.34
N PHE A 49 6.81 5.15 10.01
CA PHE A 49 5.74 5.31 9.03
C PHE A 49 5.66 4.08 8.12
N PRO A 50 5.19 2.92 8.65
CA PRO A 50 5.01 1.74 7.83
C PRO A 50 3.90 1.97 6.80
N PRO A 51 4.02 1.43 5.58
CA PRO A 51 3.00 1.59 4.55
C PRO A 51 1.69 0.95 5.00
N VAL A 52 0.60 1.73 4.97
CA VAL A 52 -0.73 1.27 5.38
C VAL A 52 -1.71 1.26 4.21
N ALA A 53 -2.71 0.38 4.30
CA ALA A 53 -3.78 0.32 3.29
C ALA A 53 -4.60 1.64 3.20
N ALA A 54 -4.53 2.51 4.21
CA ALA A 54 -5.20 3.81 4.20
C ALA A 54 -4.61 4.81 3.19
N GLU A 55 -3.41 4.57 2.66
CA GLU A 55 -2.75 5.41 1.65
C GLU A 55 -3.33 5.27 0.23
N GLY A 56 -4.38 4.46 0.05
CA GLY A 56 -5.02 4.21 -1.25
C GLY A 56 -4.83 2.79 -1.77
N PHE A 57 -4.19 1.91 -1.00
CA PHE A 57 -4.07 0.50 -1.33
C PHE A 57 -5.29 -0.31 -0.88
N ALA A 58 -5.73 -1.25 -1.71
CA ALA A 58 -6.73 -2.24 -1.35
C ALA A 58 -6.26 -3.11 -0.18
N ALA A 59 -4.97 -3.47 -0.18
CA ALA A 59 -4.28 -4.12 0.92
C ALA A 59 -2.77 -3.85 0.82
N VAL A 60 -2.10 -3.82 1.97
CA VAL A 60 -0.64 -3.85 2.04
C VAL A 60 -0.23 -5.17 2.70
N LYS A 61 0.73 -5.87 2.09
CA LYS A 61 1.26 -7.14 2.60
C LYS A 61 2.76 -7.05 2.80
N ALA A 62 3.18 -7.36 4.02
CA ALA A 62 4.58 -7.50 4.36
C ALA A 62 5.12 -8.83 3.82
N VAL A 63 6.29 -8.77 3.19
CA VAL A 63 6.96 -9.91 2.58
C VAL A 63 8.42 -9.87 3.03
N ASP A 64 8.85 -10.91 3.72
CA ASP A 64 10.27 -11.11 4.03
C ASP A 64 10.95 -11.74 2.81
N VAL A 65 11.88 -11.00 2.21
CA VAL A 65 12.65 -11.43 1.03
C VAL A 65 13.91 -12.19 1.43
N THR A 66 14.36 -11.99 2.67
CA THR A 66 15.60 -12.59 3.19
C THR A 66 15.37 -13.94 3.86
N GLY A 67 14.16 -14.23 4.29
CA GLY A 67 13.79 -15.52 4.86
C GLY A 67 13.70 -16.64 3.82
N GLN A 68 14.11 -17.85 4.19
CA GLN A 68 13.95 -19.09 3.39
C GLN A 68 12.49 -19.44 3.03
N LYS A 69 11.52 -18.74 3.62
CA LYS A 69 10.09 -19.01 3.46
C LYS A 69 9.44 -18.23 2.31
N PHE A 70 10.20 -17.40 1.60
CA PHE A 70 9.66 -16.66 0.45
C PHE A 70 9.22 -17.61 -0.66
N SER A 71 7.92 -17.61 -0.98
CA SER A 71 7.36 -18.40 -2.09
C SER A 71 6.37 -17.58 -2.89
N PHE A 72 6.57 -17.53 -4.20
CA PHE A 72 5.65 -16.88 -5.14
C PHE A 72 4.22 -17.44 -5.05
N GLN A 73 4.05 -18.70 -4.67
CA GLN A 73 2.73 -19.29 -4.48
C GLN A 73 1.93 -18.60 -3.36
N GLN A 74 2.62 -18.09 -2.32
CA GLN A 74 1.96 -17.33 -1.25
C GLN A 74 1.45 -15.98 -1.77
N ILE A 75 2.21 -15.32 -2.65
CA ILE A 75 1.80 -14.06 -3.30
C ILE A 75 0.51 -14.30 -4.11
N PHE A 76 0.48 -15.33 -4.95
CA PHE A 76 -0.73 -15.65 -5.73
C PHE A 76 -1.94 -15.96 -4.84
N ARG A 77 -1.75 -16.72 -3.75
CA ARG A 77 -2.83 -16.98 -2.78
C ARG A 77 -3.34 -15.68 -2.14
N GLN A 78 -2.46 -14.76 -1.78
CA GLN A 78 -2.85 -13.48 -1.19
C GLN A 78 -3.62 -12.61 -2.18
N ILE A 79 -3.25 -12.63 -3.46
CA ILE A 79 -3.99 -11.94 -4.54
C ILE A 79 -5.40 -12.53 -4.66
N GLN A 80 -5.54 -13.86 -4.69
CA GLN A 80 -6.85 -14.51 -4.77
C GLN A 80 -7.74 -14.25 -3.54
N GLN A 81 -7.15 -14.06 -2.37
CA GLN A 81 -7.87 -13.75 -1.13
C GLN A 81 -8.32 -12.28 -1.03
N LEU A 82 -7.78 -11.38 -1.86
CA LEU A 82 -8.08 -9.94 -1.81
C LEU A 82 -9.58 -9.67 -1.98
N SER A 83 -10.22 -10.29 -2.98
CA SER A 83 -11.64 -10.07 -3.29
C SER A 83 -12.53 -10.36 -2.08
N ARG A 84 -12.31 -11.50 -1.41
CA ARG A 84 -13.03 -11.89 -0.18
C ARG A 84 -12.76 -10.92 0.96
N SER A 85 -11.52 -10.45 1.11
CA SER A 85 -11.14 -9.49 2.16
C SER A 85 -11.85 -8.15 1.98
N LEU A 86 -11.94 -7.65 0.73
CA LEU A 86 -12.65 -6.42 0.40
C LEU A 86 -14.16 -6.53 0.66
N ILE A 87 -14.77 -7.63 0.23
CA ILE A 87 -16.20 -7.90 0.50
C ILE A 87 -16.46 -7.94 2.01
N ASN A 88 -15.63 -8.66 2.77
CA ASN A 88 -15.75 -8.74 4.22
C ASN A 88 -15.56 -7.38 4.91
N ARG A 89 -14.70 -6.51 4.38
CA ARG A 89 -14.51 -5.15 4.90
C ARG A 89 -15.75 -4.30 4.68
N THR A 90 -16.30 -4.31 3.46
CA THR A 90 -17.54 -3.59 3.13
C THR A 90 -18.72 -4.07 3.97
N ASN A 91 -18.85 -5.39 4.14
CA ASN A 91 -19.90 -6.00 4.96
C ASN A 91 -19.75 -5.69 6.46
N ARG A 92 -18.52 -5.51 6.97
CA ARG A 92 -18.31 -5.06 8.36
C ARG A 92 -18.72 -3.61 8.56
N SER A 93 -18.42 -2.75 7.58
CA SER A 93 -18.74 -1.33 7.64
C SER A 93 -20.17 -0.99 7.23
N SER A 94 -20.97 -1.96 6.75
CA SER A 94 -22.32 -1.71 6.25
C SER A 94 -23.31 -1.37 7.37
N HIS A 95 -23.06 -1.88 8.58
CA HIS A 95 -23.87 -1.59 9.77
C HIS A 95 -23.54 -0.22 10.40
N ILE A 96 -22.49 0.47 9.92
CA ILE A 96 -22.10 1.78 10.47
C ILE A 96 -22.94 2.85 9.80
N THR A 97 -23.85 3.47 10.57
CA THR A 97 -24.61 4.64 10.12
C THR A 97 -23.67 5.84 10.02
N VAL A 98 -23.16 6.11 8.82
CA VAL A 98 -22.32 7.28 8.56
C VAL A 98 -23.17 8.55 8.67
N HIS A 99 -22.86 9.40 9.65
CA HIS A 99 -23.50 10.72 9.81
C HIS A 99 -23.26 11.60 8.56
N ALA A 100 -24.22 12.46 8.22
CA ALA A 100 -24.20 13.26 6.99
C ALA A 100 -22.88 14.02 6.76
N TYR A 101 -22.26 14.53 7.82
CA TYR A 101 -20.98 15.23 7.77
C TYR A 101 -19.81 14.34 7.28
N SER A 102 -19.78 13.08 7.70
CA SER A 102 -18.76 12.11 7.26
C SER A 102 -18.89 11.71 5.79
N LYS A 103 -20.11 11.76 5.24
CA LYS A 103 -20.38 11.53 3.82
C LYS A 103 -19.76 12.64 2.97
N LEU A 104 -19.82 13.87 3.46
CA LEU A 104 -19.29 15.07 2.79
C LEU A 104 -17.75 15.04 2.68
N LEU A 105 -17.05 14.65 3.75
CA LEU A 105 -15.58 14.49 3.75
C LEU A 105 -15.13 13.40 2.76
N ARG A 106 -15.86 12.27 2.69
CA ARG A 106 -15.53 11.17 1.78
C ARG A 106 -15.69 11.56 0.30
N THR A 107 -16.70 12.37 -0.03
CA THR A 107 -16.89 12.90 -1.39
C THR A 107 -15.90 14.00 -1.74
N CYS A 108 -15.56 14.91 -0.81
CA CYS A 108 -14.60 15.97 -1.08
C CYS A 108 -13.21 15.42 -1.39
N VAL A 109 -12.68 14.49 -0.59
CA VAL A 109 -11.36 13.89 -0.84
C VAL A 109 -11.34 13.09 -2.16
N ALA A 110 -12.43 12.38 -2.47
CA ALA A 110 -12.56 11.64 -3.72
C ALA A 110 -12.81 12.52 -4.97
N SER A 111 -13.21 13.78 -4.77
CA SER A 111 -13.32 14.80 -5.82
C SER A 111 -11.99 15.53 -6.01
N LEU A 112 -11.31 15.90 -4.91
CA LEU A 112 -9.97 16.51 -4.90
C LEU A 112 -8.89 15.61 -5.52
N MET A 113 -8.96 14.29 -5.37
CA MET A 113 -8.05 13.36 -6.07
C MET A 113 -8.36 13.18 -7.56
N ARG A 114 -9.54 13.63 -8.04
CA ARG A 114 -9.96 13.51 -9.46
C ARG A 114 -9.79 14.81 -10.23
N SER A 115 -9.98 15.95 -9.58
CA SER A 115 -9.68 17.27 -10.12
C SER A 115 -8.34 17.72 -9.56
N GLY A 116 -7.25 17.54 -10.32
CA GLY A 116 -5.94 18.11 -10.02
C GLY A 116 -5.96 19.64 -10.11
N THR A 117 -6.75 20.29 -9.27
CA THR A 117 -6.90 21.73 -9.19
C THR A 117 -6.76 22.14 -7.74
N SER A 118 -5.64 22.81 -7.46
CA SER A 118 -5.42 23.59 -6.25
C SER A 118 -6.60 24.53 -6.07
N VAL A 119 -7.22 24.51 -4.90
CA VAL A 119 -8.07 25.61 -4.43
C VAL A 119 -7.44 26.11 -3.15
N GLU A 120 -6.87 27.31 -3.24
CA GLU A 120 -6.63 28.16 -2.09
C GLU A 120 -7.96 28.43 -1.39
N CYS A 121 -7.93 28.24 -0.06
CA CYS A 121 -8.82 28.73 1.00
C CYS A 121 -10.31 28.87 0.72
#